data_AF-A0A6B1IA21-F1
#
_entry.id   AF-A0A6B1IA21-F1
#
_cell.length_a   1.000
_cell.length_b   1.000
_cell.length_c   1.000
_cell.angle_alpha   90.00
_cell.angle_beta   90.00
_cell.angle_gamma   90.00
#
_symmetry.space_group_name_H-M   'P 1'
#
loop_
_entity.id
_entity.type
_entity.pdbx_description
1 polymer ?
#
loop_
_entity_poly.entity_id
_entity_poly.type
_entity_poly.pdbx_seq_one_letter_code
_entity_poly.pdbx_strand_id
1 'polypeptide(L)'
;MAVKTFTWLLLVCWATASGAQRQSWQIGGAGLAWSEGDSAVVLIDFDSVPGAIQPVYIDPDKSLFSLFTGWEPLKEPRELTYVEGETPRAWKGSQGNETTAHNGTYMVDGDSMSFNPPVSSNPESVWYTIDLAVPVPAHRFGFFTPPRGFRSDGIPFAVDAVPAYEVSIAAEGDPSWLEGSQPYKRIGPLIANVAENFVARVQIEFPRQYVRFVRYKRKTSLLDSGRGGNT
;
A
#
# COMPACT_ATOMS: atom_id res chain seq x y z
N MET A 1 -28.27 -88.85 -34.80
CA MET A 1 -28.70 -87.46 -34.54
C MET A 1 -28.02 -86.99 -33.27
N ALA A 2 -27.05 -86.10 -33.36
CA ALA A 2 -26.36 -85.51 -32.22
C ALA A 2 -26.74 -84.03 -32.16
N VAL A 3 -27.48 -83.63 -31.12
CA VAL A 3 -27.82 -82.23 -30.87
C VAL A 3 -26.62 -81.58 -30.18
N LYS A 4 -25.97 -80.63 -30.85
CA LYS A 4 -24.90 -79.81 -30.27
C LYS A 4 -25.54 -78.64 -29.53
N THR A 5 -25.47 -78.65 -28.20
CA THR A 5 -25.80 -77.50 -27.34
C THR A 5 -24.72 -76.44 -27.46
N PHE A 6 -25.11 -75.22 -27.81
CA PHE A 6 -24.21 -74.07 -27.95
C PHE A 6 -24.32 -73.23 -26.67
N THR A 7 -23.30 -73.29 -25.82
CA THR A 7 -23.24 -72.53 -24.57
C THR A 7 -22.61 -71.17 -24.85
N TRP A 8 -23.39 -70.09 -24.75
CA TRP A 8 -22.90 -68.72 -24.83
C TRP A 8 -22.21 -68.33 -23.53
N LEU A 9 -20.94 -67.92 -23.60
CA LEU A 9 -20.17 -67.43 -22.45
C LEU A 9 -20.45 -65.92 -22.30
N LEU A 10 -21.09 -65.52 -21.19
CA LEU A 10 -21.32 -64.12 -20.84
C LEU A 10 -20.10 -63.60 -20.04
N LEU A 11 -19.33 -62.69 -20.63
CA LEU A 11 -18.22 -61.99 -19.96
C LEU A 11 -18.79 -60.86 -19.11
N VAL A 12 -18.73 -61.02 -17.79
CA VAL A 12 -19.09 -59.97 -16.82
C VAL A 12 -17.87 -59.08 -16.59
N CYS A 13 -17.89 -57.85 -17.12
CA CYS A 13 -16.91 -56.83 -16.81
C CYS A 13 -17.18 -56.27 -15.40
N TRP A 14 -16.31 -56.59 -14.44
CA TRP A 14 -16.28 -55.93 -13.13
C TRP A 14 -15.68 -54.53 -13.29
N ALA A 15 -16.52 -53.50 -13.29
CA ALA A 15 -16.07 -52.13 -13.11
C ALA A 15 -15.65 -51.97 -11.64
N THR A 16 -14.34 -51.96 -11.38
CA THR A 16 -13.84 -51.57 -10.06
C THR A 16 -14.12 -50.07 -9.88
N ALA A 17 -14.91 -49.75 -8.87
CA ALA A 17 -15.09 -48.36 -8.44
C ALA A 17 -13.73 -47.83 -7.98
N SER A 18 -13.08 -47.03 -8.82
CA SER A 18 -11.91 -46.25 -8.43
C SER A 18 -12.38 -45.21 -7.41
N GLY A 19 -12.13 -45.48 -6.13
CA GLY A 19 -12.38 -44.51 -5.07
C GLY A 19 -11.44 -43.33 -5.26
N ALA A 20 -11.98 -42.13 -5.50
CA ALA A 20 -11.22 -40.90 -5.47
C ALA A 20 -10.59 -40.73 -4.07
N GLN A 21 -9.29 -41.01 -3.96
CA GLN A 21 -8.53 -40.82 -2.73
C GLN A 21 -8.38 -39.31 -2.47
N ARG A 22 -9.32 -38.75 -1.70
CA ARG A 22 -9.17 -37.40 -1.16
C ARG A 22 -8.08 -37.42 -0.09
N GLN A 23 -6.93 -36.84 -0.38
CA GLN A 23 -5.93 -36.52 0.64
C GLN A 23 -6.32 -35.18 1.27
N SER A 24 -6.59 -35.16 2.57
CA SER A 24 -6.71 -33.91 3.33
C SER A 24 -5.33 -33.46 3.75
N TRP A 25 -4.87 -32.35 3.18
CA TRP A 25 -3.68 -31.66 3.65
C TRP A 25 -4.12 -30.59 4.64
N GLN A 26 -3.74 -30.76 5.91
CA GLN A 26 -3.96 -29.75 6.95
C GLN A 26 -2.63 -29.05 7.21
N ILE A 27 -2.57 -27.75 6.90
CA ILE A 27 -1.44 -26.89 7.24
C ILE A 27 -1.90 -26.01 8.42
N GLY A 28 -1.22 -26.11 9.57
CA GLY A 28 -1.58 -25.41 10.82
C GLY A 28 -2.57 -26.16 11.72
N GLY A 29 -2.77 -25.68 12.96
CA GLY A 29 -3.77 -26.23 13.90
C GLY A 29 -3.34 -26.44 15.36
N ALA A 30 -2.17 -25.95 15.82
CA ALA A 30 -1.67 -26.23 17.16
C ALA A 30 -1.23 -24.99 17.98
N GLY A 31 -1.85 -23.82 17.79
CA GLY A 31 -1.66 -22.74 18.76
C GLY A 31 -2.04 -21.32 18.34
N LEU A 32 -1.90 -20.96 17.07
CA LEU A 32 -2.21 -19.61 16.55
C LEU A 32 -3.17 -19.71 15.36
N ALA A 33 -4.15 -18.81 15.32
CA ALA A 33 -4.99 -18.65 14.14
C ALA A 33 -4.14 -18.04 13.02
N TRP A 34 -4.32 -18.49 11.77
CA TRP A 34 -3.65 -17.91 10.60
C TRP A 34 -3.91 -16.40 10.43
N SER A 35 -4.97 -15.90 11.05
CA SER A 35 -5.38 -14.50 11.08
C SER A 35 -4.66 -13.64 12.12
N GLU A 36 -3.93 -14.25 13.07
CA GLU A 36 -3.27 -13.53 14.16
C GLU A 36 -1.81 -13.20 13.79
N GLY A 37 -1.61 -12.03 13.16
CA GLY A 37 -0.32 -11.32 13.16
C GLY A 37 0.45 -11.31 11.84
N ASP A 38 -0.09 -10.77 10.75
CA ASP A 38 0.74 -10.47 9.59
C ASP A 38 0.09 -9.40 8.68
N SER A 39 0.86 -8.51 8.04
CA SER A 39 0.33 -7.72 6.92
C SER A 39 0.18 -8.56 5.65
N ALA A 40 0.72 -9.78 5.61
CA ALA A 40 0.31 -10.80 4.65
C ALA A 40 -1.20 -11.10 4.74
N VAL A 41 -1.84 -10.84 5.89
CA VAL A 41 -3.31 -10.90 6.03
C VAL A 41 -4.02 -9.74 5.34
N VAL A 42 -3.35 -8.62 5.04
CA VAL A 42 -3.99 -7.47 4.35
C VAL A 42 -4.55 -7.87 2.99
N LEU A 43 -3.96 -8.90 2.35
CA LEU A 43 -4.43 -9.45 1.08
C LEU A 43 -5.25 -10.74 1.25
N ILE A 44 -5.57 -11.16 2.48
CA ILE A 44 -6.30 -12.39 2.79
C ILE A 44 -7.53 -12.07 3.63
N ASP A 45 -8.69 -12.45 3.13
CA ASP A 45 -9.96 -12.39 3.82
C ASP A 45 -10.24 -13.74 4.51
N PHE A 46 -10.30 -13.69 5.84
CA PHE A 46 -10.66 -14.82 6.71
C PHE A 46 -12.11 -14.75 7.22
N ASP A 47 -12.80 -13.63 7.02
CA ASP A 47 -14.00 -13.28 7.78
C ASP A 47 -15.28 -13.37 6.95
N SER A 48 -15.22 -13.06 5.64
CA SER A 48 -16.47 -12.93 4.86
C SER A 48 -17.13 -14.27 4.52
N VAL A 49 -16.36 -15.36 4.50
CA VAL A 49 -16.87 -16.73 4.28
C VAL A 49 -16.35 -17.65 5.39
N PRO A 50 -17.24 -18.13 6.29
CA PRO A 50 -16.84 -18.99 7.39
C PRO A 50 -16.07 -20.23 6.94
N GLY A 51 -14.86 -20.40 7.46
CA GLY A 51 -13.99 -21.53 7.15
C GLY A 51 -13.23 -21.44 5.81
N ALA A 52 -13.33 -20.31 5.10
CA ALA A 52 -12.53 -20.07 3.90
C ALA A 52 -11.30 -19.20 4.21
N ILE A 53 -10.26 -19.39 3.40
CA ILE A 53 -9.12 -18.50 3.28
C ILE A 53 -9.14 -18.04 1.82
N GLN A 54 -9.37 -16.76 1.57
CA GLN A 54 -9.48 -16.25 0.21
C GLN A 54 -8.77 -14.90 0.04
N PRO A 55 -8.31 -14.54 -1.17
CA PRO A 55 -7.71 -13.24 -1.39
C PRO A 55 -8.74 -12.11 -1.20
N VAL A 56 -8.29 -10.99 -0.64
CA VAL A 56 -9.08 -9.75 -0.65
C VAL A 56 -9.25 -9.28 -2.09
N TYR A 57 -10.49 -9.00 -2.48
CA TYR A 57 -10.75 -8.33 -3.74
C TYR A 57 -10.33 -6.85 -3.64
N ILE A 58 -9.30 -6.47 -4.40
CA ILE A 58 -8.86 -5.09 -4.52
C ILE A 58 -9.73 -4.41 -5.58
N ASP A 59 -10.65 -3.57 -5.11
CA ASP A 59 -11.43 -2.67 -5.95
C ASP A 59 -10.51 -1.57 -6.52
N PRO A 60 -10.39 -1.45 -7.86
CA PRO A 60 -9.52 -0.44 -8.48
C PRO A 60 -9.94 1.01 -8.18
N ASP A 61 -11.18 1.24 -7.74
CA ASP A 61 -11.69 2.57 -7.40
C ASP A 61 -11.48 2.92 -5.91
N LYS A 62 -10.96 1.99 -5.11
CA LYS A 62 -10.65 2.21 -3.69
C LYS A 62 -9.15 2.33 -3.46
N SER A 63 -8.78 3.19 -2.51
CA SER A 63 -7.39 3.30 -2.08
C SER A 63 -6.97 2.03 -1.36
N LEU A 64 -5.82 1.45 -1.75
CA LEU A 64 -5.22 0.33 -1.03
C LEU A 64 -4.91 0.66 0.43
N PHE A 65 -4.69 1.94 0.77
CA PHE A 65 -4.44 2.35 2.16
C PHE A 65 -5.58 2.01 3.11
N SER A 66 -6.82 1.86 2.63
CA SER A 66 -7.95 1.45 3.49
C SER A 66 -7.87 0.00 3.95
N LEU A 67 -6.97 -0.81 3.38
CA LEU A 67 -6.75 -2.19 3.79
C LEU A 67 -5.72 -2.30 4.93
N PHE A 68 -4.99 -1.21 5.21
CA PHE A 68 -3.93 -1.18 6.21
C PHE A 68 -4.40 -0.48 7.48
N THR A 69 -4.05 -1.04 8.64
CA THR A 69 -4.31 -0.46 9.96
C THR A 69 -3.01 -0.47 10.79
N GLY A 70 -2.96 0.32 11.86
CA GLY A 70 -1.80 0.33 12.76
C GLY A 70 -0.57 1.00 12.14
N TRP A 71 -0.77 2.08 11.38
CA TRP A 71 0.32 2.83 10.76
C TRP A 71 1.25 3.45 11.81
N GLU A 72 2.54 3.13 11.73
CA GLU A 72 3.54 3.72 12.63
C GLU A 72 4.26 4.93 11.99
N PRO A 73 4.49 6.01 12.76
CA PRO A 73 5.03 7.27 12.23
C PRO A 73 6.56 7.30 12.14
N LEU A 74 7.22 6.30 12.72
CA LEU A 74 8.67 6.17 12.72
C LEU A 74 9.12 5.16 11.67
N LYS A 75 10.21 5.51 11.00
CA LYS A 75 10.91 4.62 10.10
C LYS A 75 11.48 3.41 10.84
N GLU A 76 12.23 3.69 11.90
CA GLU A 76 12.86 2.65 12.70
C GLU A 76 11.88 2.16 13.77
N PRO A 77 11.65 0.84 13.88
CA PRO A 77 10.76 0.25 14.87
C PRO A 77 11.24 0.54 16.29
N ARG A 78 10.30 0.82 17.19
CA ARG A 78 10.54 0.90 18.64
C ARG A 78 9.77 -0.16 19.41
N GLU A 79 8.81 -0.79 18.74
CA GLU A 79 7.94 -1.82 19.28
C GLU A 79 8.75 -3.11 19.46
N LEU A 80 8.69 -3.72 20.65
CA LEU A 80 9.39 -4.98 20.94
C LEU A 80 8.87 -6.15 20.09
N THR A 81 7.65 -6.02 19.59
CA THR A 81 6.96 -7.02 18.76
C THR A 81 7.06 -6.70 17.27
N TYR A 82 7.95 -5.79 16.86
CA TYR A 82 8.12 -5.48 15.45
C TYR A 82 8.57 -6.70 14.65
N VAL A 83 7.87 -6.94 13.55
CA VAL A 83 8.24 -7.90 12.52
C VAL A 83 8.24 -7.17 11.18
N GLU A 84 9.32 -7.35 10.42
CA GLU A 84 9.37 -6.81 9.06
C GLU A 84 8.30 -7.46 8.20
N GLY A 85 7.56 -6.64 7.45
CA GLY A 85 6.48 -7.14 6.62
C GLY A 85 5.14 -7.25 7.34
N GLU A 86 5.01 -6.81 8.60
CA GLU A 86 3.73 -6.84 9.31
C GLU A 86 3.15 -5.45 9.64
N THR A 87 4.01 -4.47 9.92
CA THR A 87 3.56 -3.15 10.37
C THR A 87 3.80 -2.11 9.28
N PRO A 88 2.74 -1.53 8.68
CA PRO A 88 2.90 -0.46 7.71
C PRO A 88 3.42 0.82 8.40
N ARG A 89 4.27 1.57 7.71
CA ARG A 89 4.95 2.75 8.26
C ARG A 89 4.80 3.94 7.33
N ALA A 90 4.57 5.11 7.88
CA ALA A 90 4.56 6.35 7.12
C ALA A 90 5.28 7.45 7.89
N TRP A 91 6.45 7.86 7.39
CA TRP A 91 7.32 8.80 8.10
C TRP A 91 7.68 10.02 7.27
N LYS A 92 7.86 11.15 7.96
CA LYS A 92 8.38 12.40 7.40
C LYS A 92 9.91 12.42 7.52
N GLY A 93 10.59 12.90 6.49
CA GLY A 93 12.03 13.09 6.54
C GLY A 93 12.80 11.77 6.56
N SER A 94 13.95 11.76 7.23
CA SER A 94 14.83 10.58 7.32
C SER A 94 14.39 9.56 8.38
N GLN A 95 13.68 9.98 9.43
CA GLN A 95 13.40 9.12 10.60
C GLN A 95 11.92 9.08 11.03
N GLY A 96 11.13 10.11 10.73
CA GLY A 96 9.78 10.26 11.29
C GLY A 96 9.76 10.97 12.63
N ASN A 97 8.54 11.16 13.17
CA ASN A 97 8.32 11.77 14.47
C ASN A 97 6.92 11.42 15.02
N GLU A 98 6.83 11.01 16.29
CA GLU A 98 5.57 10.70 17.00
C GLU A 98 4.92 11.94 17.64
N THR A 99 5.70 12.97 17.94
CA THR A 99 5.31 14.10 18.81
C THR A 99 4.83 15.33 18.06
N THR A 100 5.07 15.40 16.75
CA THR A 100 4.69 16.57 15.95
C THR A 100 3.33 16.37 15.31
N ALA A 101 2.58 17.45 15.16
CA ALA A 101 1.43 17.53 14.25
C ALA A 101 1.81 17.39 12.75
N HIS A 102 3.04 16.96 12.45
CA HIS A 102 3.59 16.80 11.12
C HIS A 102 4.19 15.40 10.89
N ASN A 103 3.48 14.35 11.33
CA ASN A 103 3.91 12.97 11.10
C ASN A 103 3.50 12.49 9.69
N GLY A 104 4.03 11.35 9.25
CA GLY A 104 3.69 10.79 7.95
C GLY A 104 2.35 10.07 7.92
N THR A 105 1.81 9.66 9.07
CA THR A 105 0.58 8.86 9.15
C THR A 105 -0.66 9.64 8.76
N TYR A 106 -0.68 10.97 8.94
CA TYR A 106 -1.74 11.84 8.41
C TYR A 106 -1.89 11.86 6.88
N MET A 107 -0.95 11.26 6.14
CA MET A 107 -1.05 11.12 4.68
C MET A 107 -1.79 9.84 4.25
N VAL A 108 -2.02 8.90 5.18
CA VAL A 108 -2.47 7.53 4.91
C VAL A 108 -3.57 7.05 5.86
N ASP A 109 -4.04 7.90 6.76
CA ASP A 109 -5.04 7.58 7.80
C ASP A 109 -6.48 7.41 7.27
N GLY A 110 -6.70 7.69 5.97
CA GLY A 110 -8.01 7.59 5.34
C GLY A 110 -8.96 8.76 5.66
N ASP A 111 -8.53 9.74 6.46
CA ASP A 111 -9.32 10.95 6.73
C ASP A 111 -8.95 12.06 5.74
N SER A 112 -9.89 12.41 4.87
CA SER A 112 -9.73 13.50 3.91
C SER A 112 -9.55 14.91 4.53
N MET A 113 -9.78 15.05 5.82
CA MET A 113 -9.64 16.30 6.57
C MET A 113 -8.31 16.38 7.33
N SER A 114 -7.63 15.25 7.55
CA SER A 114 -6.26 15.21 8.06
C SER A 114 -5.30 15.76 7.01
N PHE A 115 -4.39 16.63 7.42
CA PHE A 115 -3.36 17.13 6.53
C PHE A 115 -2.10 17.57 7.26
N ASN A 116 -1.00 17.50 6.54
CA ASN A 116 0.24 18.15 6.92
C ASN A 116 0.25 19.58 6.36
N PRO A 117 0.23 20.63 7.22
CA PRO A 117 0.25 21.99 6.73
C PRO A 117 1.54 22.26 5.95
N PRO A 118 1.44 23.01 4.84
CA PRO A 118 2.60 23.34 4.03
C PRO A 118 3.59 24.17 4.85
N VAL A 119 4.87 23.78 4.80
CA VAL A 119 5.94 24.66 5.27
C VAL A 119 6.26 25.68 4.19
N SER A 120 6.20 26.96 4.55
CA SER A 120 6.56 28.06 3.66
C SER A 120 8.08 28.23 3.53
N SER A 121 8.83 27.88 4.58
CA SER A 121 10.28 27.89 4.58
C SER A 121 10.84 26.51 4.27
N ASN A 122 11.65 26.43 3.21
CA ASN A 122 12.38 25.24 2.78
C ASN A 122 11.51 24.02 2.37
N PRO A 123 10.66 24.14 1.33
CA PRO A 123 9.82 23.04 0.84
C PRO A 123 10.62 21.79 0.43
N GLU A 124 11.86 21.96 -0.04
CA GLU A 124 12.77 20.87 -0.40
C GLU A 124 13.15 19.94 0.78
N SER A 125 12.96 20.41 2.02
CA SER A 125 13.14 19.59 3.22
C SER A 125 11.96 18.69 3.55
N VAL A 126 10.86 18.78 2.79
CA VAL A 126 9.64 18.01 3.04
C VAL A 126 9.52 16.86 2.06
N TRP A 127 9.78 15.67 2.59
CA TRP A 127 9.45 14.41 1.93
C TRP A 127 8.85 13.44 2.93
N TYR A 128 8.06 12.52 2.40
CA TYR A 128 7.38 11.46 3.13
C TYR A 128 7.68 10.14 2.44
N THR A 129 7.86 9.10 3.25
CA THR A 129 7.94 7.73 2.76
C THR A 129 6.79 6.94 3.35
N ILE A 130 6.13 6.17 2.50
CA ILE A 130 5.08 5.22 2.84
C ILE A 130 5.67 3.85 2.57
N ASP A 131 5.74 3.00 3.60
CA ASP A 131 6.05 1.57 3.51
C ASP A 131 4.77 0.80 3.84
N LEU A 132 4.28 0.04 2.85
CA LEU A 132 3.11 -0.81 2.98
C LEU A 132 3.39 -2.11 3.74
N ALA A 133 4.60 -2.31 4.24
CA ALA A 133 5.14 -3.53 4.82
C ALA A 133 5.30 -4.67 3.80
N VAL A 134 4.31 -4.89 2.95
CA VAL A 134 4.31 -5.87 1.86
C VAL A 134 4.11 -5.22 0.48
N PRO A 135 4.69 -5.79 -0.59
CA PRO A 135 4.44 -5.32 -1.94
C PRO A 135 3.01 -5.66 -2.39
N VAL A 136 2.28 -4.66 -2.87
CA VAL A 136 0.91 -4.81 -3.39
C VAL A 136 0.81 -4.40 -4.86
N PRO A 137 -0.10 -4.99 -5.66
CA PRO A 137 -0.29 -4.59 -7.04
C PRO A 137 -0.92 -3.19 -7.11
N ALA A 138 -0.24 -2.24 -7.75
CA ALA A 138 -0.71 -0.87 -7.94
C ALA A 138 -0.47 -0.38 -9.36
N HIS A 139 -1.27 0.59 -9.81
CA HIS A 139 -1.12 1.25 -11.11
C HIS A 139 -1.42 2.75 -11.06
N ARG A 140 -1.71 3.28 -9.86
CA ARG A 140 -2.01 4.69 -9.63
C ARG A 140 -1.60 5.07 -8.22
N PHE A 141 -1.09 6.28 -8.08
CA PHE A 141 -0.85 6.93 -6.79
C PHE A 141 -1.48 8.33 -6.85
N GLY A 142 -2.00 8.81 -5.73
CA GLY A 142 -2.61 10.13 -5.69
C GLY A 142 -2.51 10.77 -4.33
N PHE A 143 -2.64 12.08 -4.32
CA PHE A 143 -2.69 12.90 -3.12
C PHE A 143 -3.60 14.09 -3.37
N PHE A 144 -4.11 14.67 -2.31
CA PHE A 144 -5.01 15.81 -2.38
C PHE A 144 -4.84 16.72 -1.16
N THR A 145 -5.22 17.98 -1.30
CA THR A 145 -5.45 18.87 -0.15
C THR A 145 -6.89 18.72 0.35
N PRO A 146 -7.15 18.99 1.65
CA PRO A 146 -8.47 18.81 2.23
C PRO A 146 -9.58 19.45 1.38
N PRO A 147 -10.75 18.78 1.22
CA PRO A 147 -11.81 19.27 0.36
C PRO A 147 -12.52 20.51 0.91
N ARG A 148 -12.31 20.84 2.19
CA ARG A 148 -12.90 21.98 2.90
C ARG A 148 -11.87 22.58 3.85
N GLY A 149 -12.07 23.85 4.20
CA GLY A 149 -11.16 24.61 5.07
C GLY A 149 -10.34 25.63 4.29
N PHE A 150 -9.53 26.39 5.03
CA PHE A 150 -8.75 27.49 4.49
C PHE A 150 -7.34 27.47 5.08
N ARG A 151 -6.36 27.85 4.27
CA ARG A 151 -5.03 28.21 4.74
C ARG A 151 -5.11 29.51 5.57
N SER A 152 -4.06 29.77 6.35
CA SER A 152 -3.96 30.96 7.21
C SER A 152 -4.09 32.29 6.46
N ASP A 153 -3.84 32.33 5.15
CA ASP A 153 -3.98 33.51 4.30
C ASP A 153 -5.29 33.53 3.49
N GLY A 154 -6.25 32.66 3.83
CA GLY A 154 -7.59 32.67 3.25
C GLY A 154 -7.74 31.88 1.95
N ILE A 155 -6.69 31.23 1.42
CA ILE A 155 -6.84 30.34 0.26
C ILE A 155 -7.64 29.10 0.67
N PRO A 156 -8.75 28.75 -0.03
CA PRO A 156 -9.47 27.52 0.23
C PRO A 156 -8.61 26.29 -0.09
N PHE A 157 -8.60 25.28 0.79
CA PHE A 157 -7.79 24.07 0.56
C PHE A 157 -8.19 23.33 -0.73
N ALA A 158 -9.46 23.37 -1.12
CA ALA A 158 -9.95 22.76 -2.35
C ALA A 158 -9.25 23.24 -3.64
N VAL A 159 -8.60 24.41 -3.59
CA VAL A 159 -7.83 24.99 -4.71
C VAL A 159 -6.35 25.21 -4.37
N ASP A 160 -5.89 24.80 -3.19
CA ASP A 160 -4.51 24.98 -2.73
C ASP A 160 -3.58 23.90 -3.30
N ALA A 161 -3.30 23.99 -4.59
CA ALA A 161 -2.45 23.02 -5.27
C ALA A 161 -1.03 23.00 -4.67
N VAL A 162 -0.49 21.80 -4.46
CA VAL A 162 0.95 21.59 -4.24
C VAL A 162 1.69 21.97 -5.53
N PRO A 163 2.47 23.05 -5.59
CA PRO A 163 2.87 23.62 -6.87
C PRO A 163 4.02 22.87 -7.57
N ALA A 164 4.79 22.06 -6.86
CA ALA A 164 5.83 21.20 -7.45
C ALA A 164 6.12 19.99 -6.56
N TYR A 165 6.34 18.84 -7.18
CA TYR A 165 6.54 17.59 -6.46
C TYR A 165 7.31 16.55 -7.28
N GLU A 166 7.82 15.56 -6.57
CA GLU A 166 8.39 14.33 -7.11
C GLU A 166 7.75 13.13 -6.40
N VAL A 167 7.45 12.08 -7.16
CA VAL A 167 6.99 10.80 -6.61
C VAL A 167 7.78 9.66 -7.23
N SER A 168 8.28 8.77 -6.37
CA SER A 168 9.02 7.58 -6.77
C SER A 168 8.54 6.35 -5.98
N ILE A 169 8.73 5.17 -6.55
CA ILE A 169 8.19 3.91 -6.01
C ILE A 169 9.24 2.80 -6.03
N ALA A 170 9.10 1.81 -5.14
CA ALA A 170 9.88 0.58 -5.17
C ALA A 170 9.06 -0.61 -4.63
N ALA A 171 9.28 -1.81 -5.17
CA ALA A 171 8.70 -3.04 -4.66
C ALA A 171 9.47 -3.61 -3.45
N GLU A 172 10.77 -3.32 -3.39
CA GLU A 172 11.70 -3.85 -2.41
C GLU A 172 12.49 -2.74 -1.75
N GLY A 173 12.97 -3.01 -0.54
CA GLY A 173 13.80 -2.10 0.22
C GLY A 173 15.26 -2.21 -0.24
N ASP A 174 15.93 -1.07 -0.43
CA ASP A 174 17.38 -1.06 -0.70
C ASP A 174 18.10 -0.23 0.39
N PRO A 175 19.10 -0.84 1.08
CA PRO A 175 19.87 -0.19 2.15
C PRO A 175 20.43 1.19 1.80
N SER A 176 20.75 1.45 0.53
CA SER A 176 21.35 2.71 0.09
C SER A 176 20.49 3.96 0.36
N TRP A 177 19.17 3.79 0.47
CA TRP A 177 18.20 4.83 0.80
C TRP A 177 17.31 4.49 2.00
N LEU A 178 17.26 3.22 2.42
CA LEU A 178 16.60 2.81 3.66
C LEU A 178 17.46 2.96 4.89
N GLU A 179 18.79 2.83 4.85
CA GLU A 179 19.58 2.81 6.09
C GLU A 179 20.18 4.18 6.45
N GLY A 180 20.23 4.44 7.76
CA GLY A 180 20.87 5.63 8.34
C GLY A 180 20.08 6.95 8.19
N SER A 181 20.74 8.04 8.58
CA SER A 181 20.22 9.41 8.52
C SER A 181 20.76 10.14 7.29
N GLN A 182 20.43 9.62 6.11
CA GLN A 182 20.86 10.22 4.84
C GLN A 182 20.01 11.46 4.51
N PRO A 183 20.54 12.44 3.74
CA PRO A 183 19.71 13.47 3.13
C PRO A 183 18.70 12.82 2.18
N TYR A 184 17.74 13.61 1.67
CA TYR A 184 16.78 13.11 0.68
C TYR A 184 17.48 12.33 -0.45
N LYS A 185 17.04 11.08 -0.62
CA LYS A 185 17.33 10.26 -1.79
C LYS A 185 16.02 9.76 -2.37
N ARG A 186 15.93 9.73 -3.68
CA ARG A 186 14.84 9.05 -4.37
C ARG A 186 14.86 7.56 -4.05
N ILE A 187 13.69 6.93 -4.00
CA ILE A 187 13.57 5.47 -3.93
C ILE A 187 13.20 4.96 -5.32
N GLY A 188 13.91 3.96 -5.83
CA GLY A 188 13.57 3.31 -7.10
C GLY A 188 13.28 4.28 -8.27
N PRO A 189 12.47 3.85 -9.26
CA PRO A 189 12.07 4.69 -10.39
C PRO A 189 11.11 5.83 -10.01
N LEU A 190 11.22 6.93 -10.76
CA LEU A 190 10.20 7.98 -10.76
C LEU A 190 8.93 7.54 -11.45
N ILE A 191 7.80 7.93 -10.86
CA ILE A 191 6.50 7.93 -11.55
C ILE A 191 6.01 9.35 -11.83
N ALA A 192 6.53 10.37 -11.14
CA ALA A 192 6.27 11.77 -11.44
C ALA A 192 7.41 12.70 -11.00
N ASN A 193 7.71 13.71 -11.81
CA ASN A 193 8.60 14.83 -11.45
C ASN A 193 8.03 16.10 -12.09
N VAL A 194 7.27 16.87 -11.31
CA VAL A 194 6.46 17.99 -11.78
C VAL A 194 6.99 19.29 -11.20
N ALA A 195 7.38 20.21 -12.07
CA ALA A 195 7.92 21.52 -11.69
C ALA A 195 6.84 22.58 -11.41
N GLU A 196 5.68 22.43 -12.05
CA GLU A 196 4.54 23.34 -11.92
C GLU A 196 3.23 22.52 -11.96
N ASN A 197 2.45 22.64 -10.90
CA ASN A 197 1.15 22.00 -10.75
C ASN A 197 0.12 23.00 -10.24
N PHE A 198 -1.04 22.98 -10.85
CA PHE A 198 -2.17 23.87 -10.54
C PHE A 198 -3.38 23.10 -10.00
N VAL A 199 -3.26 21.79 -9.82
CA VAL A 199 -4.37 20.92 -9.42
C VAL A 199 -4.19 20.48 -7.96
N ALA A 200 -5.22 20.71 -7.15
CA ALA A 200 -5.26 20.35 -5.73
C ALA A 200 -5.40 18.84 -5.48
N ARG A 201 -5.96 18.11 -6.46
CA ARG A 201 -6.12 16.65 -6.45
C ARG A 201 -5.29 16.05 -7.58
N VAL A 202 -4.24 15.33 -7.22
CA VAL A 202 -3.30 14.73 -8.17
C VAL A 202 -3.55 13.22 -8.25
N GLN A 203 -3.56 12.70 -9.47
CA GLN A 203 -3.49 11.27 -9.75
C GLN A 203 -2.38 11.02 -10.76
N ILE A 204 -1.48 10.11 -10.43
CA ILE A 204 -0.33 9.71 -11.22
C ILE A 204 -0.56 8.26 -11.62
N GLU A 205 -0.69 8.01 -12.92
CA GLU A 205 -0.82 6.66 -13.46
C GLU A 205 0.54 6.09 -13.84
N PHE A 206 0.72 4.79 -13.65
CA PHE A 206 1.94 4.06 -14.01
C PHE A 206 1.61 2.61 -14.39
N PRO A 207 2.48 1.92 -15.14
CA PRO A 207 2.26 0.51 -15.48
C PRO A 207 2.04 -0.34 -14.23
N ARG A 208 1.03 -1.21 -14.27
CA ARG A 208 0.70 -2.10 -13.14
C ARG A 208 1.93 -2.89 -12.71
N GLN A 209 2.32 -2.74 -11.46
CA GLN A 209 3.47 -3.40 -10.86
C GLN A 209 3.29 -3.51 -9.35
N TYR A 210 4.14 -4.30 -8.71
CA TYR A 210 4.19 -4.37 -7.25
C TYR A 210 4.84 -3.12 -6.68
N VAL A 211 4.22 -2.57 -5.63
CA VAL A 211 4.71 -1.39 -4.89
C VAL A 211 4.62 -1.70 -3.41
N ARG A 212 5.74 -1.57 -2.70
CA ARG A 212 5.79 -1.57 -1.23
C ARG A 212 6.06 -0.17 -0.71
N PHE A 213 7.01 0.51 -1.34
CA PHE A 213 7.45 1.84 -0.93
C PHE A 213 7.00 2.91 -1.92
N VAL A 214 6.51 4.02 -1.38
CA VAL A 214 6.26 5.27 -2.11
C VAL A 214 7.00 6.40 -1.42
N ARG A 215 7.75 7.21 -2.17
CA ARG A 215 8.34 8.44 -1.66
C ARG A 215 7.76 9.63 -2.41
N TYR A 216 7.12 10.51 -1.65
CA TYR A 216 6.65 11.81 -2.13
C TYR A 216 7.58 12.89 -1.59
N LYS A 217 8.01 13.81 -2.46
CA LYS A 217 8.80 14.98 -2.10
C LYS A 217 8.14 16.24 -2.62
N ARG A 218 8.01 17.24 -1.75
CA ARG A 218 7.69 18.62 -2.14
C ARG A 218 8.95 19.27 -2.72
N LYS A 219 8.80 19.95 -3.86
CA LYS A 219 9.90 20.70 -4.51
C LYS A 219 9.69 22.20 -4.45
N THR A 220 10.71 23.02 -4.59
CA THR A 220 10.52 24.45 -4.83
C THR A 220 9.93 24.68 -6.22
N SER A 221 8.97 25.59 -6.34
CA SER A 221 8.36 26.05 -7.59
C SER A 221 8.54 27.55 -7.78
N LEU A 222 8.53 28.02 -9.04
CA LEU A 222 8.40 29.46 -9.33
C LEU A 222 7.06 30.04 -8.83
N LEU A 223 6.05 29.18 -8.66
CA LEU A 223 4.78 29.57 -8.06
C LEU A 223 4.91 29.92 -6.57
N ASP A 224 5.96 29.44 -5.90
CA ASP A 224 6.25 29.78 -4.50
C ASP A 224 6.80 31.22 -4.38
N SER A 225 7.64 31.65 -5.33
CA SER A 225 8.21 33.01 -5.35
C SER A 225 7.22 34.06 -5.86
N GLY A 226 6.35 33.72 -6.80
CA GLY A 226 5.29 34.61 -7.29
C GLY A 226 4.19 34.93 -6.26
N ARG A 227 4.08 34.14 -5.19
CA ARG A 227 3.10 34.32 -4.11
C ARG A 227 3.65 35.10 -2.90
N GLY A 228 4.97 35.36 -2.85
CA GLY A 228 5.64 36.09 -1.77
C GLY A 228 5.85 37.59 -2.02
N GLY A 229 5.40 38.12 -3.16
CA GLY A 229 5.58 39.53 -3.55
C GLY A 229 4.32 40.35 -3.35
N ASN A 230 3.93 40.63 -2.11
CA ASN A 230 3.07 41.77 -1.76
C ASN A 230 3.17 42.04 -0.26
N THR A 231 4.28 42.67 0.16
CA THR A 231 4.38 43.86 1.01
C THR A 231 5.85 44.16 1.25
#